data_AF-A0A6N6Q0R3-F1
#
_entry.id   AF-A0A6N6Q0R3-F1
#
_cell.length_a   1.000
_cell.length_b   1.000
_cell.length_c   1.000
_cell.angle_alpha   90.00
_cell.angle_beta   90.00
_cell.angle_gamma   90.00
#
_symmetry.space_group_name_H-M   'P 1'
#
loop_
_entity.id
_entity.type
_entity.pdbx_description
1 polymer ?
#
loop_
_entity_poly.entity_id
_entity_poly.type
_entity_poly.pdbx_seq_one_letter_code
_entity_poly.pdbx_strand_id
1 'polypeptide(L)'
;MEVSGYFLARVLGLASHLNEHHLAKQGMRFWFANARAQTLADCSEIGGRYLARVPAWQVDRAVLDEEVLLRARQAGATVLRPAKALRVDLDPAGNTVHLEDAAGRRTLRARWVVDGTGFAALLSRQNGWFRRNEAHPTTSVWTRWRGVKDLDGPELAGRFPAWAAACRGLRSTATNHIMGDGWWAWCIPLKGGDYSIGAVFDHRRVRMPEGATTSGRLREFLVRHPVGRELLEHAEPLEGDAHWRANLPYVSTRFAGDGFVLVGDAAAFLDPFYSPGMDGVAYTVTRAAELVSEAFAGKPVAPLADRHNRDFARSYQRWFDAVYRDKYDVFGDFDLMCRAFRLDLALYYVGVVSQPFEHGGAALRDPVFTLPPSELPFRLMRFYNRRLARIGRERRRRGTLGQSNAGRRFLLNGFVPERGQSPAILRGLLSYAALELREGWRTWFRAEP
;
A
#
# COMPACT_ATOMS: atom_id res chain seq x y z
N MET A 1 5.58 -5.34 2.38
CA MET A 1 4.35 -6.10 2.71
C MET A 1 4.71 -7.36 3.49
N GLU A 2 5.53 -7.21 4.51
CA GLU A 2 6.06 -8.32 5.31
C GLU A 2 5.15 -8.60 6.50
N VAL A 3 4.47 -7.56 7.03
CA VAL A 3 3.45 -7.69 8.08
C VAL A 3 2.23 -8.46 7.56
N SER A 4 1.67 -8.05 6.42
CA SER A 4 0.58 -8.80 5.75
C SER A 4 1.00 -10.20 5.34
N GLY A 5 2.22 -10.39 4.84
CA GLY A 5 2.78 -11.73 4.58
C GLY A 5 2.80 -12.60 5.84
N TYR A 6 3.26 -12.05 6.97
CA TYR A 6 3.19 -12.73 8.27
C TYR A 6 1.76 -13.07 8.67
N PHE A 7 0.83 -12.11 8.57
CA PHE A 7 -0.57 -12.30 8.95
C PHE A 7 -1.24 -13.42 8.14
N LEU A 8 -1.16 -13.36 6.80
CA LEU A 8 -1.75 -14.37 5.95
C LEU A 8 -1.12 -15.76 6.19
N ALA A 9 0.21 -15.83 6.25
CA ALA A 9 0.91 -17.12 6.35
C ALA A 9 0.84 -17.74 7.75
N ARG A 10 1.14 -16.97 8.80
CA ARG A 10 1.35 -17.48 10.17
C ARG A 10 0.16 -17.29 11.10
N VAL A 11 -0.71 -16.31 10.85
CA VAL A 11 -1.91 -16.08 11.66
C VAL A 11 -3.12 -16.79 11.07
N LEU A 12 -3.33 -16.66 9.76
CA LEU A 12 -4.43 -17.34 9.06
C LEU A 12 -4.07 -18.74 8.53
N GLY A 13 -2.80 -19.14 8.64
CA GLY A 13 -2.35 -20.47 8.22
C GLY A 13 -2.41 -20.70 6.71
N LEU A 14 -2.31 -19.65 5.89
CA LEU A 14 -2.47 -19.72 4.43
C LEU A 14 -1.16 -20.03 3.68
N ALA A 15 -0.05 -20.31 4.38
CA ALA A 15 1.28 -20.42 3.76
C ALA A 15 1.35 -21.37 2.55
N SER A 16 0.79 -22.59 2.66
CA SER A 16 0.77 -23.56 1.55
C SER A 16 -0.05 -23.04 0.37
N HIS A 17 -1.29 -22.59 0.63
CA HIS A 17 -2.15 -22.01 -0.40
C HIS A 17 -1.48 -20.82 -1.10
N LEU A 18 -0.79 -19.95 -0.35
CA LEU A 18 -0.08 -18.80 -0.91
C LEU A 18 1.04 -19.22 -1.88
N ASN A 19 1.80 -20.25 -1.54
CA ASN A 19 2.85 -20.76 -2.42
C ASN A 19 2.30 -21.52 -3.62
N GLU A 20 1.15 -22.18 -3.47
CA GLU A 20 0.52 -22.98 -4.52
C GLU A 20 -0.32 -22.15 -5.49
N HIS A 21 -0.87 -21.02 -5.08
CA HIS A 21 -1.84 -20.26 -5.89
C HIS A 21 -1.42 -18.81 -6.19
N HIS A 22 -0.33 -18.32 -5.61
CA HIS A 22 0.12 -16.95 -5.81
C HIS A 22 1.62 -16.88 -6.14
N LEU A 23 2.07 -15.72 -6.62
CA LEU A 23 3.47 -15.49 -6.97
C LEU A 23 4.23 -14.95 -5.76
N ALA A 24 5.40 -15.50 -5.47
CA ALA A 24 6.29 -14.95 -4.44
C ALA A 24 6.76 -13.54 -4.86
N LYS A 25 6.52 -12.55 -4.01
CA LYS A 25 6.85 -11.13 -4.26
C LYS A 25 8.32 -10.86 -3.96
N GLN A 26 9.06 -10.39 -4.97
CA GLN A 26 10.48 -10.07 -4.85
C GLN A 26 10.74 -8.60 -4.47
N GLY A 27 10.03 -8.14 -3.44
CA GLY A 27 10.14 -6.77 -2.91
C GLY A 27 9.47 -5.71 -3.80
N MET A 28 10.04 -4.51 -3.80
CA MET A 28 9.55 -3.36 -4.55
C MET A 28 10.63 -2.84 -5.49
N ARG A 29 10.21 -2.40 -6.68
CA ARG A 29 11.09 -1.78 -7.67
C ARG A 29 10.48 -0.50 -8.20
N PHE A 30 11.29 0.52 -8.43
CA PHE A 30 10.86 1.84 -8.90
C PHE A 30 11.65 2.24 -10.13
N TRP A 31 10.94 2.74 -11.14
CA TRP A 31 11.45 3.11 -12.44
C TRP A 31 11.25 4.60 -12.68
N PHE A 32 12.30 5.29 -13.12
CA PHE A 32 12.28 6.72 -13.39
C PHE A 32 12.86 6.98 -14.78
N ALA A 33 12.31 7.98 -15.46
CA ALA A 33 12.81 8.46 -16.73
C ALA A 33 12.87 9.99 -16.78
N ASN A 34 13.73 10.50 -17.65
CA ASN A 34 13.69 11.87 -18.16
C ASN A 34 13.98 11.84 -19.67
N ALA A 35 14.13 12.99 -20.33
CA ALA A 35 14.35 13.06 -21.78
C ALA A 35 15.59 12.30 -22.29
N ARG A 36 16.55 11.95 -21.42
CA ARG A 36 17.73 11.16 -21.81
C ARG A 36 17.47 9.65 -21.79
N ALA A 37 16.39 9.19 -21.15
CA ALA A 37 16.03 7.78 -21.12
C ALA A 37 15.10 7.46 -22.29
N GLN A 38 15.63 6.81 -23.33
CA GLN A 38 14.89 6.48 -24.55
C GLN A 38 14.34 5.05 -24.50
N THR A 39 15.03 4.16 -23.81
CA THR A 39 14.67 2.75 -23.64
C THR A 39 14.45 2.38 -22.16
N LEU A 40 13.93 1.17 -21.92
CA LEU A 40 13.83 0.58 -20.59
C LEU A 40 15.19 0.57 -19.86
N ALA A 41 16.27 0.20 -20.55
CA ALA A 41 17.59 0.07 -19.95
C ALA A 41 18.22 1.40 -19.53
N ASP A 42 17.81 2.51 -20.18
CA ASP A 42 18.25 3.86 -19.83
C ASP A 42 17.52 4.42 -18.60
N CYS A 43 16.38 3.82 -18.23
CA CYS A 43 15.62 4.26 -17.05
C CYS A 43 16.42 4.03 -15.77
N SER A 44 16.29 4.95 -14.83
CA SER A 44 16.87 4.75 -13.51
C SER A 44 16.03 3.82 -12.65
N GLU A 45 16.69 3.01 -11.84
CA GLU A 45 16.11 1.85 -11.16
C GLU A 45 16.47 1.83 -9.68
N ILE A 46 15.47 1.71 -8.81
CA ILE A 46 15.62 1.41 -7.38
C ILE A 46 15.01 0.04 -7.14
N GLY A 47 15.72 -0.90 -6.49
CA GLY A 47 15.11 -2.20 -6.16
C GLY A 47 16.05 -3.20 -5.52
N GLY A 48 15.63 -4.46 -5.43
CA GLY A 48 16.47 -5.56 -4.96
C GLY A 48 17.50 -5.99 -6.02
N ARG A 49 18.71 -6.33 -5.58
CA ARG A 49 19.69 -7.07 -6.39
C ARG A 49 19.41 -8.56 -6.36
N TYR A 50 19.00 -9.08 -5.21
CA TYR A 50 18.71 -10.49 -4.97
C TYR A 50 17.23 -10.68 -4.59
N LEU A 51 16.82 -11.94 -4.45
CA LEU A 51 15.50 -12.31 -3.97
C LEU A 51 15.22 -11.74 -2.58
N ALA A 52 13.96 -11.46 -2.30
CA ALA A 52 13.50 -11.03 -1.00
C ALA A 52 13.71 -12.16 0.03
N ARG A 53 14.19 -11.79 1.22
CA ARG A 53 14.49 -12.75 2.30
C ARG A 53 13.30 -13.00 3.23
N VAL A 54 12.29 -12.13 3.19
CA VAL A 54 11.06 -12.27 3.96
C VAL A 54 9.92 -12.62 3.01
N PRO A 55 9.15 -13.69 3.28
CA PRO A 55 8.05 -14.09 2.41
C PRO A 55 6.97 -13.01 2.27
N ALA A 56 6.56 -12.76 1.03
CA ALA A 56 5.41 -11.96 0.64
C ALA A 56 4.92 -12.48 -0.72
N TRP A 57 3.68 -12.14 -1.10
CA TRP A 57 3.07 -12.64 -2.33
C TRP A 57 2.38 -11.52 -3.12
N GLN A 58 2.35 -11.67 -4.45
CA GLN A 58 1.41 -10.97 -5.32
C GLN A 58 0.12 -11.80 -5.33
N VAL A 59 -0.91 -11.29 -4.67
CA VAL A 59 -2.16 -12.05 -4.44
C VAL A 59 -3.20 -11.71 -5.50
N ASP A 60 -3.79 -12.75 -6.07
CA ASP A 60 -5.08 -12.64 -6.75
C ASP A 60 -6.16 -12.61 -5.68
N ARG A 61 -6.89 -11.49 -5.59
CA ARG A 61 -7.90 -11.28 -4.56
C ARG A 61 -9.10 -12.20 -4.72
N ALA A 62 -9.49 -12.58 -5.93
CA ALA A 62 -10.61 -13.50 -6.11
C ALA A 62 -10.28 -14.89 -5.55
N VAL A 63 -9.06 -15.36 -5.80
CA VAL A 63 -8.57 -16.66 -5.30
C VAL A 63 -8.37 -16.62 -3.78
N LEU A 64 -7.69 -15.58 -3.26
CA LEU A 64 -7.43 -15.44 -1.84
C LEU A 64 -8.73 -15.30 -1.03
N ASP A 65 -9.65 -14.43 -1.47
CA ASP A 65 -10.87 -14.13 -0.72
C ASP A 65 -11.81 -15.36 -0.69
N GLU A 66 -11.87 -16.16 -1.77
CA GLU A 66 -12.64 -17.41 -1.76
C GLU A 66 -12.06 -18.44 -0.79
N GLU A 67 -10.74 -18.61 -0.76
CA GLU A 67 -10.08 -19.52 0.19
C GLU A 67 -10.35 -19.10 1.64
N VAL A 68 -10.27 -17.80 1.94
CA VAL A 68 -10.56 -17.29 3.29
C VAL A 68 -12.02 -17.55 3.68
N LEU A 69 -12.96 -17.35 2.76
CA LEU A 69 -14.38 -17.65 2.98
C LEU A 69 -14.64 -19.15 3.15
N LEU A 70 -13.98 -20.00 2.37
CA LEU A 70 -14.05 -21.45 2.48
C LEU A 70 -13.61 -21.91 3.87
N ARG A 71 -12.47 -21.41 4.36
CA ARG A 71 -11.98 -21.72 5.72
C ARG A 71 -12.91 -21.22 6.80
N ALA A 72 -13.49 -20.02 6.64
CA ALA A 72 -14.48 -19.52 7.59
C ALA A 72 -15.69 -20.47 7.69
N ARG A 73 -16.18 -21.00 6.56
CA ARG A 73 -17.25 -22.01 6.54
C ARG A 73 -16.83 -23.32 7.20
N GLN A 74 -15.63 -23.81 6.92
CA GLN A 74 -15.09 -25.02 7.55
C GLN A 74 -14.94 -24.86 9.07
N ALA A 75 -14.67 -23.64 9.55
CA ALA A 75 -14.65 -23.28 10.96
C ALA A 75 -16.05 -23.05 11.57
N GLY A 76 -17.14 -23.27 10.81
CA GLY A 76 -18.51 -23.21 11.28
C GLY A 76 -19.26 -21.90 10.99
N ALA A 77 -18.67 -20.95 10.25
CA ALA A 77 -19.37 -19.72 9.88
C ALA A 77 -20.44 -19.98 8.80
N THR A 78 -21.61 -19.36 8.95
CA THR A 78 -22.62 -19.31 7.90
C THR A 78 -22.30 -18.18 6.93
N VAL A 79 -22.10 -18.50 5.65
CA VAL A 79 -21.82 -17.51 4.59
C VAL A 79 -23.05 -17.38 3.68
N LEU A 80 -23.63 -16.18 3.63
CA LEU A 80 -24.79 -15.87 2.80
C LEU A 80 -24.33 -15.20 1.50
N ARG A 81 -24.57 -15.85 0.36
CA ARG A 81 -24.28 -15.32 -0.99
C ARG A 81 -25.36 -15.78 -1.98
N PRO A 82 -25.91 -14.91 -2.85
CA PRO A 82 -25.76 -13.45 -2.81
C PRO A 82 -26.52 -12.85 -1.61
N ALA A 83 -25.91 -11.88 -0.92
CA ALA A 83 -26.56 -11.09 0.11
C ALA A 83 -25.89 -9.72 0.23
N LYS A 84 -26.68 -8.68 0.49
CA LYS A 84 -26.22 -7.30 0.63
C LYS A 84 -26.76 -6.69 1.91
N ALA A 85 -25.86 -6.28 2.82
CA ALA A 85 -26.23 -5.45 3.95
C ALA A 85 -26.60 -4.04 3.46
N LEU A 86 -27.79 -3.57 3.84
CA LEU A 86 -28.34 -2.27 3.44
C LEU A 86 -28.16 -1.21 4.54
N ARG A 87 -28.38 -1.61 5.80
CA ARG A 87 -28.38 -0.74 6.97
C ARG A 87 -28.12 -1.57 8.23
N VAL A 88 -27.51 -0.97 9.25
CA VAL A 88 -27.34 -1.59 10.56
C VAL A 88 -27.80 -0.64 11.65
N ASP A 89 -28.84 -1.00 12.41
CA ASP A 89 -29.22 -0.25 13.60
C ASP A 89 -28.43 -0.77 14.80
N LEU A 90 -27.63 0.11 15.39
CA LEU A 90 -26.85 -0.19 16.59
C LEU A 90 -27.70 0.12 17.83
N ASP A 91 -27.87 -0.86 18.72
CA ASP A 91 -28.75 -0.76 19.88
C ASP A 91 -28.18 -1.55 21.07
N PRO A 92 -28.20 -1.01 22.31
CA PRO A 92 -27.71 -1.70 23.50
C PRO A 92 -28.36 -3.07 23.78
N ALA A 93 -29.62 -3.27 23.40
CA ALA A 93 -30.35 -4.53 23.52
C ALA A 93 -30.01 -5.53 22.40
N GLY A 94 -29.11 -5.17 21.48
CA GLY A 94 -28.64 -5.96 20.36
C GLY A 94 -28.89 -5.27 19.03
N ASN A 95 -27.98 -5.46 18.08
CA ASN A 95 -28.02 -4.79 16.78
C ASN A 95 -28.99 -5.47 15.81
N THR A 96 -29.56 -4.68 14.90
CA THR A 96 -30.36 -5.17 13.76
C THR A 96 -29.61 -4.92 12.46
N VAL A 97 -29.37 -5.97 11.67
CA VAL A 97 -28.81 -5.87 10.33
C VAL A 97 -29.94 -6.06 9.31
N HIS A 98 -30.18 -5.03 8.50
CA HIS A 98 -31.10 -5.09 7.37
C HIS A 98 -30.34 -5.54 6.13
N LEU A 99 -30.79 -6.63 5.51
CA LEU A 99 -30.14 -7.17 4.33
C LEU A 99 -31.16 -7.53 3.24
N GLU A 100 -30.65 -7.66 2.03
CA GLU A 100 -31.36 -8.15 0.86
C GLU A 100 -30.60 -9.35 0.30
N ASP A 101 -31.29 -10.45 0.10
CA ASP A 101 -30.77 -11.65 -0.56
C ASP A 101 -31.76 -12.16 -1.62
N ALA A 102 -31.52 -13.36 -2.15
CA ALA A 102 -32.38 -13.94 -3.18
C ALA A 102 -33.85 -14.14 -2.75
N ALA A 103 -34.14 -14.22 -1.45
CA ALA A 103 -35.49 -14.33 -0.91
C ALA A 103 -36.13 -12.94 -0.63
N GLY A 104 -35.41 -11.85 -0.89
CA GLY A 104 -35.86 -10.48 -0.67
C GLY A 104 -35.25 -9.85 0.58
N ARG A 105 -35.93 -8.83 1.11
CA ARG A 105 -35.47 -8.06 2.27
C ARG A 105 -35.83 -8.75 3.56
N ARG A 106 -34.86 -8.88 4.46
CA ARG A 106 -35.06 -9.40 5.82
C ARG A 106 -34.09 -8.78 6.82
N THR A 107 -34.36 -9.04 8.09
CA THR A 107 -33.55 -8.55 9.21
C THR A 107 -32.90 -9.70 9.95
N LEU A 108 -31.65 -9.50 10.37
CA LEU A 108 -30.95 -10.37 11.32
C LEU A 108 -30.69 -9.61 12.62
N ARG A 109 -30.75 -10.33 13.75
CA ARG A 109 -30.36 -9.80 15.07
C ARG A 109 -28.97 -10.33 15.44
N ALA A 110 -28.12 -9.46 15.95
CA ALA A 110 -26.77 -9.84 16.36
C ALA A 110 -26.31 -9.03 17.58
N ARG A 111 -25.63 -9.69 18.52
CA ARG A 111 -24.98 -9.01 19.66
C ARG A 111 -23.80 -8.15 19.22
N TRP A 112 -23.12 -8.56 18.15
CA TRP A 112 -21.96 -7.88 17.58
C TRP A 112 -22.06 -7.76 16.07
N VAL A 113 -21.63 -6.62 15.53
CA VAL A 113 -21.48 -6.40 14.09
C VAL A 113 -20.04 -6.01 13.77
N VAL A 114 -19.39 -6.77 12.89
CA VAL A 114 -18.09 -6.42 12.33
C VAL A 114 -18.31 -5.86 10.92
N ASP A 115 -18.09 -4.56 10.73
CA ASP A 115 -18.19 -3.93 9.42
C ASP A 115 -16.90 -4.17 8.62
N GLY A 116 -16.97 -5.15 7.72
CA GLY A 116 -15.95 -5.44 6.71
C GLY A 116 -16.37 -5.04 5.30
N THR A 117 -17.26 -4.05 5.13
CA THR A 117 -17.79 -3.63 3.80
C THR A 117 -16.78 -2.89 2.91
N GLY A 118 -15.51 -2.88 3.31
CA GLY A 118 -14.41 -2.24 2.61
C GLY A 118 -14.72 -0.77 2.33
N PHE A 119 -14.49 -0.35 1.09
CA PHE A 119 -14.69 1.04 0.68
C PHE A 119 -16.12 1.58 0.80
N ALA A 120 -17.14 0.72 0.95
CA ALA A 120 -18.50 1.14 1.23
C ALA A 120 -18.64 1.75 2.64
N ALA A 121 -17.76 1.36 3.58
CA ALA A 121 -17.68 1.86 4.97
C ALA A 121 -19.06 2.13 5.58
N LEU A 122 -19.93 1.11 5.54
CA LEU A 122 -21.36 1.21 5.80
C LEU A 122 -21.67 1.91 7.12
N LEU A 123 -21.12 1.40 8.23
CA LEU A 123 -21.35 1.96 9.57
C LEU A 123 -20.75 3.36 9.71
N SER A 124 -19.54 3.57 9.18
CA SER A 124 -18.86 4.87 9.26
C SER A 124 -19.66 5.97 8.56
N ARG A 125 -20.23 5.67 7.39
CA ARG A 125 -21.08 6.62 6.64
C ARG A 125 -22.43 6.82 7.29
N GLN A 126 -23.11 5.73 7.65
CA GLN A 126 -24.45 5.79 8.24
C GLN A 126 -24.48 6.64 9.52
N ASN A 127 -23.41 6.56 10.33
CA ASN A 127 -23.33 7.27 11.61
C ASN A 127 -22.56 8.60 11.54
N GLY A 128 -22.21 9.08 10.34
CA GLY A 128 -21.52 10.35 10.18
C GLY A 128 -20.09 10.38 10.75
N TRP A 129 -19.41 9.24 10.85
CA TRP A 129 -18.02 9.13 11.30
C TRP A 129 -17.01 9.23 10.16
N PHE A 130 -17.45 9.07 8.92
CA PHE A 130 -16.59 9.12 7.75
C PHE A 130 -15.99 10.52 7.53
N ARG A 131 -14.66 10.63 7.45
CA ARG A 131 -13.95 11.88 7.14
C ARG A 131 -12.98 11.67 5.99
N ARG A 132 -13.13 12.47 4.92
CA ARG A 132 -12.14 12.54 3.85
C ARG A 132 -10.87 13.21 4.36
N ASN A 133 -9.72 12.78 3.86
CA ASN A 133 -8.45 13.47 4.08
C ASN A 133 -8.09 14.30 2.84
N GLU A 134 -8.55 15.56 2.85
CA GLU A 134 -8.38 16.48 1.71
C GLU A 134 -6.95 16.99 1.53
N ALA A 135 -6.07 16.79 2.52
CA ALA A 135 -4.66 17.12 2.39
C ALA A 135 -3.91 16.18 1.42
N HIS A 136 -4.51 15.05 1.04
CA HIS A 136 -3.94 14.06 0.12
C HIS A 136 -4.93 13.66 -0.98
N PRO A 137 -5.25 14.55 -1.92
CA PRO A 137 -6.34 14.36 -2.87
C PRO A 137 -5.92 13.43 -4.03
N THR A 138 -5.65 12.16 -3.74
CA THR A 138 -5.20 11.18 -4.73
C THR A 138 -6.35 10.47 -5.43
N THR A 139 -6.14 10.18 -6.71
CA THR A 139 -7.05 9.42 -7.58
C THR A 139 -6.32 8.22 -8.15
N SER A 140 -7.01 7.08 -8.27
CA SER A 140 -6.49 5.85 -8.88
C SER A 140 -7.34 5.41 -10.08
N VAL A 141 -6.66 4.88 -11.10
CA VAL A 141 -7.26 4.28 -12.31
C VAL A 141 -6.53 2.99 -12.61
N TRP A 142 -7.24 1.87 -12.78
CA TRP A 142 -6.60 0.58 -12.97
C TRP A 142 -7.46 -0.41 -13.75
N THR A 143 -6.81 -1.44 -14.29
CA THR A 143 -7.42 -2.61 -14.94
C THR A 143 -6.41 -3.75 -14.95
N ARG A 144 -6.85 -4.98 -15.18
CA ARG A 144 -5.96 -6.09 -15.54
C ARG A 144 -5.61 -6.04 -17.02
N TRP A 145 -4.45 -6.61 -17.36
CA TRP A 145 -3.89 -6.68 -18.70
C TRP A 145 -3.37 -8.08 -19.00
N ARG A 146 -3.56 -8.55 -20.24
CA ARG A 146 -2.93 -9.75 -20.81
C ARG A 146 -1.79 -9.36 -21.72
N GLY A 147 -0.84 -10.26 -21.94
CA GLY A 147 0.26 -10.05 -22.89
C GLY A 147 1.27 -8.98 -22.46
N VAL A 148 1.35 -8.67 -21.15
CA VAL A 148 2.37 -7.77 -20.60
C VAL A 148 3.74 -8.43 -20.71
N LYS A 149 4.72 -7.69 -21.25
CA LYS A 149 6.07 -8.22 -21.48
C LYS A 149 6.76 -8.61 -20.17
N ASP A 150 7.38 -9.78 -20.14
CA ASP A 150 8.15 -10.25 -18.98
C ASP A 150 9.50 -9.51 -18.89
N LEU A 151 9.70 -8.80 -17.77
CA LEU A 151 10.94 -8.07 -17.49
C LEU A 151 12.18 -8.97 -17.43
N ASP A 152 12.03 -10.24 -17.06
CA ASP A 152 13.16 -11.18 -16.97
C ASP A 152 13.22 -12.12 -18.19
N GLY A 153 12.41 -11.86 -19.22
CA GLY A 153 12.34 -12.66 -20.44
C GLY A 153 13.57 -12.53 -21.35
N PRO A 154 13.80 -13.52 -22.24
CA PRO A 154 15.00 -13.59 -23.08
C PRO A 154 15.12 -12.42 -24.08
N GLU A 155 14.00 -11.87 -24.54
CA GLU A 155 13.99 -10.73 -25.47
C GLU A 155 14.68 -9.50 -24.86
N LEU A 156 14.28 -9.10 -23.65
CA LEU A 156 14.88 -7.96 -22.95
C LEU A 156 16.30 -8.25 -22.50
N ALA A 157 16.59 -9.48 -22.09
CA ALA A 157 17.94 -9.90 -21.75
C ALA A 157 18.90 -9.82 -22.95
N GLY A 158 18.44 -10.21 -24.14
CA GLY A 158 19.21 -10.10 -25.38
C GLY A 158 19.40 -8.66 -25.85
N ARG A 159 18.34 -7.83 -25.79
CA ARG A 159 18.40 -6.41 -26.16
C ARG A 159 19.24 -5.58 -25.19
N PHE A 160 19.24 -5.93 -23.90
CA PHE A 160 19.87 -5.15 -22.83
C PHE A 160 20.69 -6.03 -21.85
N PRO A 161 21.78 -6.68 -22.30
CA PRO A 161 22.49 -7.69 -21.50
C PRO A 161 23.09 -7.14 -20.21
N ALA A 162 23.65 -5.92 -20.23
CA ALA A 162 24.20 -5.28 -19.03
C ALA A 162 23.11 -4.91 -18.01
N TRP A 163 21.92 -4.53 -18.47
CA TRP A 163 20.77 -4.24 -17.61
C TRP A 163 20.24 -5.52 -16.96
N ALA A 164 20.10 -6.59 -17.75
CA ALA A 164 19.67 -7.89 -17.26
C ALA A 164 20.64 -8.40 -16.18
N ALA A 165 21.94 -8.43 -16.47
CA ALA A 165 23.00 -8.91 -15.57
C ALA A 165 23.13 -8.13 -14.24
N ALA A 166 22.61 -6.89 -14.17
CA ALA A 166 22.67 -6.07 -12.96
C ALA A 166 21.79 -6.61 -11.81
N CYS A 167 20.72 -7.35 -12.13
CA CYS A 167 19.85 -8.01 -11.15
C CYS A 167 20.14 -9.51 -11.12
N ARG A 168 20.27 -10.07 -9.91
CA ARG A 168 20.48 -11.50 -9.68
C ARG A 168 19.22 -12.21 -9.17
N GLY A 169 18.22 -11.46 -8.72
CA GLY A 169 16.85 -11.94 -8.47
C GLY A 169 15.92 -11.66 -9.66
N LEU A 170 14.61 -11.74 -9.43
CA LEU A 170 13.60 -11.48 -10.45
C LEU A 170 13.06 -10.05 -10.36
N ARG A 171 12.96 -9.36 -11.49
CA ARG A 171 12.29 -8.06 -11.62
C ARG A 171 10.78 -8.20 -11.79
N SER A 172 10.34 -9.20 -12.55
CA SER A 172 8.94 -9.38 -12.94
C SER A 172 8.03 -9.51 -11.73
N THR A 173 8.41 -10.36 -10.77
CA THR A 173 7.63 -10.65 -9.55
C THR A 173 7.84 -9.66 -8.40
N ALA A 174 8.69 -8.64 -8.58
CA ALA A 174 8.66 -7.48 -7.69
C ALA A 174 7.38 -6.67 -7.94
N THR A 175 6.90 -5.91 -6.95
CA THR A 175 5.91 -4.86 -7.24
C THR A 175 6.65 -3.73 -7.95
N ASN A 176 6.41 -3.60 -9.26
CA ASN A 176 7.05 -2.58 -10.09
C ASN A 176 6.26 -1.26 -10.01
N HIS A 177 6.98 -0.15 -9.86
CA HIS A 177 6.41 1.19 -9.74
C HIS A 177 7.00 2.06 -10.84
N ILE A 178 6.19 2.48 -11.81
CA ILE A 178 6.59 3.50 -12.80
C ILE A 178 6.36 4.85 -12.15
N MET A 179 7.39 5.70 -12.09
CA MET A 179 7.35 6.94 -11.31
C MET A 179 7.40 8.17 -12.23
N GLY A 180 6.56 9.17 -11.94
CA GLY A 180 6.57 10.47 -12.61
C GLY A 180 6.28 11.62 -11.66
N ASP A 181 6.35 12.86 -12.16
CA ASP A 181 6.12 14.04 -11.33
C ASP A 181 4.65 14.11 -10.88
N GLY A 182 4.40 13.94 -9.59
CA GLY A 182 3.05 13.96 -9.01
C GLY A 182 2.20 12.71 -9.30
N TRP A 183 2.80 11.61 -9.75
CA TRP A 183 2.11 10.34 -9.97
C TRP A 183 3.04 9.13 -9.90
N TRP A 184 2.44 7.95 -9.77
CA TRP A 184 3.13 6.67 -9.94
C TRP A 184 2.14 5.62 -10.46
N ALA A 185 2.63 4.51 -10.99
CA ALA A 185 1.80 3.39 -11.41
C ALA A 185 2.36 2.06 -10.93
N TRP A 186 1.51 1.16 -10.46
CA TRP A 186 1.91 -0.22 -10.15
C TRP A 186 1.84 -1.10 -11.40
N CYS A 187 2.74 -2.08 -11.48
CA CYS A 187 2.62 -3.24 -12.36
C CYS A 187 2.86 -4.49 -11.51
N ILE A 188 1.81 -5.28 -11.31
CA ILE A 188 1.79 -6.44 -10.42
C ILE A 188 1.40 -7.68 -11.23
N PRO A 189 2.29 -8.66 -11.42
CA PRO A 189 1.92 -9.92 -12.05
C PRO A 189 1.02 -10.74 -11.14
N LEU A 190 0.07 -11.44 -11.73
CA LEU A 190 -0.77 -12.44 -11.07
C LEU A 190 -0.43 -13.83 -11.60
N LYS A 191 -0.71 -14.84 -10.78
CA LYS A 191 -0.62 -16.23 -11.24
C LYS A 191 -1.63 -16.44 -12.37
N GLY A 192 -1.20 -17.03 -13.47
CA GLY A 192 -2.01 -17.16 -14.70
C GLY A 192 -1.63 -16.18 -15.82
N GLY A 193 -0.74 -15.21 -15.56
CA GLY A 193 -0.12 -14.37 -16.60
C GLY A 193 -0.74 -13.00 -16.78
N ASP A 194 -1.92 -12.74 -16.19
CA ASP A 194 -2.51 -11.40 -16.14
C ASP A 194 -1.66 -10.48 -15.24
N TYR A 195 -1.63 -9.19 -15.57
CA TYR A 195 -1.02 -8.15 -14.73
C TYR A 195 -2.08 -7.16 -14.28
N SER A 196 -2.14 -6.87 -12.97
CA SER A 196 -2.83 -5.68 -12.48
C SER A 196 -1.94 -4.47 -12.71
N ILE A 197 -2.41 -3.49 -13.48
CA ILE A 197 -1.69 -2.24 -13.74
C ILE A 197 -2.63 -1.06 -13.48
N GLY A 198 -2.17 -0.12 -12.67
CA GLY A 198 -2.94 1.06 -12.33
C GLY A 198 -2.05 2.25 -11.99
N ALA A 199 -2.56 3.45 -12.24
CA ALA A 199 -1.89 4.71 -11.96
C ALA A 199 -2.59 5.44 -10.82
N VAL A 200 -1.80 6.05 -9.94
CA VAL A 200 -2.25 6.91 -8.85
C VAL A 200 -1.60 8.27 -8.95
N PHE A 201 -2.40 9.32 -8.83
CA PHE A 201 -1.93 10.68 -9.04
C PHE A 201 -2.62 11.68 -8.10
N ASP A 202 -1.90 12.74 -7.75
CA ASP A 202 -2.48 13.91 -7.09
C ASP A 202 -3.21 14.75 -8.14
N HIS A 203 -4.54 14.80 -8.05
CA HIS A 203 -5.35 15.45 -9.10
C HIS A 203 -5.22 16.98 -9.12
N ARG A 204 -4.53 17.58 -8.15
CA ARG A 204 -4.12 19.00 -8.22
C ARG A 204 -2.98 19.22 -9.21
N ARG A 205 -2.24 18.16 -9.57
CA ARG A 205 -0.99 18.23 -10.34
C ARG A 205 -1.08 17.56 -11.69
N VAL A 206 -1.75 16.41 -11.73
CA VAL A 206 -1.76 15.54 -12.89
C VAL A 206 -3.18 15.36 -13.38
N ARG A 207 -3.35 15.47 -14.70
CA ARG A 207 -4.59 15.15 -15.39
C ARG A 207 -4.37 13.93 -16.27
N MET A 208 -5.29 12.97 -16.19
CA MET A 208 -5.33 11.87 -17.14
C MET A 208 -5.67 12.40 -18.53
N PRO A 209 -5.10 11.84 -19.61
CA PRO A 209 -5.48 12.21 -20.97
C PRO A 209 -6.97 11.99 -21.22
N GLU A 210 -7.47 12.62 -22.27
CA GLU A 210 -8.81 12.35 -22.80
C GLU A 210 -8.82 11.01 -23.57
N GLY A 211 -9.99 10.41 -23.74
CA GLY A 211 -10.11 9.15 -24.47
C GLY A 211 -11.45 8.47 -24.24
N ALA A 212 -11.84 7.61 -25.17
CA ALA A 212 -13.15 6.95 -25.18
C ALA A 212 -13.34 5.96 -24.02
N THR A 213 -12.27 5.28 -23.60
CA THR A 213 -12.33 4.26 -22.53
C THR A 213 -11.33 4.55 -21.43
N THR A 214 -11.67 4.17 -20.19
CA THR A 214 -10.77 4.31 -19.02
C THR A 214 -9.44 3.57 -19.22
N SER A 215 -9.48 2.36 -19.78
CA SER A 215 -8.28 1.57 -20.08
C SER A 215 -7.42 2.21 -21.18
N GLY A 216 -8.04 2.80 -22.21
CA GLY A 216 -7.35 3.55 -23.26
C GLY A 216 -6.62 4.78 -22.72
N ARG A 217 -7.29 5.57 -21.88
CA ARG A 217 -6.69 6.72 -21.18
C ARG A 217 -5.51 6.30 -20.30
N LEU A 218 -5.66 5.19 -19.57
CA LEU A 218 -4.58 4.63 -18.76
C LEU A 218 -3.39 4.17 -19.62
N ARG A 219 -3.64 3.49 -20.75
CA ARG A 219 -2.58 3.07 -21.69
C ARG A 219 -1.80 4.28 -22.18
N GLU A 220 -2.50 5.29 -22.72
CA GLU A 220 -1.87 6.49 -23.26
C GLU A 220 -1.03 7.22 -22.22
N PHE A 221 -1.51 7.26 -20.98
CA PHE A 221 -0.76 7.83 -19.87
C PHE A 221 0.55 7.06 -19.58
N LEU A 222 0.50 5.73 -19.54
CA LEU A 222 1.63 4.88 -19.17
C LEU A 222 2.70 4.79 -20.26
N VAL A 223 2.33 4.72 -21.55
CA VAL A 223 3.29 4.54 -22.66
C VAL A 223 4.17 5.78 -22.94
N ARG A 224 3.88 6.91 -22.28
CA ARG A 224 4.76 8.09 -22.23
C ARG A 224 6.05 7.80 -21.47
N HIS A 225 6.03 6.88 -20.51
CA HIS A 225 7.22 6.41 -19.82
C HIS A 225 7.84 5.23 -20.61
N PRO A 226 9.17 5.18 -20.84
CA PRO A 226 9.80 4.12 -21.62
C PRO A 226 9.49 2.71 -21.10
N VAL A 227 9.48 2.52 -19.78
CA VAL A 227 9.05 1.26 -19.16
C VAL A 227 7.61 0.90 -19.48
N GLY A 228 6.67 1.85 -19.42
CA GLY A 228 5.27 1.59 -19.77
C GLY A 228 5.11 1.22 -21.24
N ARG A 229 5.87 1.87 -22.13
CA ARG A 229 5.91 1.55 -23.57
C ARG A 229 6.40 0.12 -23.82
N GLU A 230 7.47 -0.29 -23.14
CA GLU A 230 8.07 -1.61 -23.27
C GLU A 230 7.15 -2.72 -22.74
N LEU A 231 6.55 -2.50 -21.56
CA LEU A 231 5.67 -3.48 -20.92
C LEU A 231 4.33 -3.66 -21.64
N LEU A 232 3.79 -2.57 -22.21
CA LEU A 232 2.46 -2.54 -22.83
C LEU A 232 2.47 -2.64 -24.35
N GLU A 233 3.60 -3.00 -24.97
CA GLU A 233 3.75 -3.08 -26.42
C GLU A 233 2.67 -3.96 -27.07
N HIS A 234 2.46 -5.15 -26.51
CA HIS A 234 1.46 -6.14 -26.96
C HIS A 234 0.36 -6.39 -25.92
N ALA A 235 0.28 -5.53 -24.89
CA ALA A 235 -0.65 -5.75 -23.80
C ALA A 235 -2.06 -5.28 -24.14
N GLU A 236 -3.05 -6.10 -23.83
CA GLU A 236 -4.47 -5.80 -24.01
C GLU A 236 -5.18 -5.72 -22.65
N PRO A 237 -6.01 -4.69 -22.41
CA PRO A 237 -6.76 -4.59 -21.17
C PRO A 237 -7.88 -5.64 -21.15
N LEU A 238 -8.16 -6.22 -19.99
CA LEU A 238 -9.34 -7.06 -19.82
C LEU A 238 -10.61 -6.21 -19.95
N GLU A 239 -11.51 -6.63 -20.83
CA GLU A 239 -12.78 -5.95 -21.06
C GLU A 239 -13.65 -5.94 -19.79
N GLY A 240 -14.25 -4.79 -19.48
CA GLY A 240 -15.10 -4.62 -18.31
C GLY A 240 -14.38 -4.54 -16.95
N ASP A 241 -13.05 -4.63 -16.91
CA ASP A 241 -12.25 -4.65 -15.66
C ASP A 241 -11.67 -3.27 -15.28
N ALA A 242 -12.02 -2.21 -16.02
CA ALA A 242 -11.49 -0.88 -15.78
C ALA A 242 -12.20 -0.17 -14.62
N HIS A 243 -11.41 0.36 -13.69
CA HIS A 243 -11.90 1.03 -12.49
C HIS A 243 -11.34 2.45 -12.36
N TRP A 244 -12.12 3.33 -11.74
CA TRP A 244 -11.75 4.70 -11.43
C TRP A 244 -12.19 5.05 -10.01
N ARG A 245 -11.29 5.63 -9.21
CA ARG A 245 -11.61 6.04 -7.83
C ARG A 245 -10.88 7.32 -7.45
N ALA A 246 -11.64 8.39 -7.27
CA ALA A 246 -11.13 9.68 -6.81
C ALA A 246 -11.21 9.80 -5.27
N ASN A 247 -10.38 10.68 -4.71
CA ASN A 247 -10.34 11.00 -3.28
C ASN A 247 -10.17 9.75 -2.41
N LEU A 248 -9.12 8.97 -2.72
CA LEU A 248 -8.83 7.72 -2.05
C LEU A 248 -8.77 7.82 -0.52
N PRO A 249 -8.12 8.84 0.08
CA PRO A 249 -7.84 8.77 1.51
C PRO A 249 -9.00 9.24 2.38
N TYR A 250 -9.33 8.45 3.40
CA TYR A 250 -10.32 8.77 4.41
C TYR A 250 -10.06 8.00 5.70
N VAL A 251 -10.74 8.41 6.76
CA VAL A 251 -10.67 7.76 8.07
C VAL A 251 -12.03 7.89 8.77
N SER A 252 -12.43 6.86 9.52
CA SER A 252 -13.55 6.94 10.44
C SER A 252 -13.13 7.63 11.74
N THR A 253 -13.96 8.52 12.29
CA THR A 253 -13.74 9.10 13.63
C THR A 253 -14.05 8.11 14.76
N ARG A 254 -14.71 6.99 14.43
CA ARG A 254 -15.02 5.92 15.38
C ARG A 254 -14.83 4.56 14.71
N PHE A 255 -14.05 3.70 15.36
CA PHE A 255 -13.63 2.38 14.88
C PHE A 255 -14.33 1.26 15.64
N ALA A 256 -14.66 1.45 16.91
CA ALA A 256 -15.41 0.48 17.71
C ALA A 256 -16.31 1.17 18.73
N GLY A 257 -17.27 0.42 19.25
CA GLY A 257 -18.16 0.83 20.33
C GLY A 257 -18.95 -0.35 20.87
N ASP A 258 -20.07 -0.05 21.51
CA ASP A 258 -20.95 -1.08 22.07
C ASP A 258 -21.54 -1.94 20.95
N GLY A 259 -21.20 -3.23 20.92
CA GLY A 259 -21.69 -4.19 19.94
C GLY A 259 -21.19 -4.00 18.49
N PHE A 260 -20.17 -3.19 18.21
CA PHE A 260 -19.63 -3.08 16.84
C PHE A 260 -18.14 -2.77 16.75
N VAL A 261 -17.54 -3.12 15.60
CA VAL A 261 -16.17 -2.76 15.22
C VAL A 261 -16.02 -2.68 13.69
N LEU A 262 -15.21 -1.74 13.20
CA LEU A 262 -14.87 -1.56 11.79
C LEU A 262 -13.54 -2.24 11.48
N VAL A 263 -13.43 -2.93 10.34
CA VAL A 263 -12.19 -3.59 9.92
C VAL A 263 -11.77 -3.22 8.49
N GLY A 264 -10.46 -3.25 8.25
CA GLY A 264 -9.85 -2.95 6.96
C GLY A 264 -10.30 -1.61 6.39
N ASP A 265 -10.63 -1.60 5.10
CA ASP A 265 -11.01 -0.37 4.40
C ASP A 265 -12.35 0.22 4.90
N ALA A 266 -13.19 -0.53 5.62
CA ALA A 266 -14.38 0.06 6.24
C ALA A 266 -14.03 1.07 7.35
N ALA A 267 -12.84 0.93 7.93
CA ALA A 267 -12.33 1.83 8.96
C ALA A 267 -11.59 3.04 8.37
N ALA A 268 -10.63 2.81 7.46
CA ALA A 268 -9.80 3.86 6.88
C ALA A 268 -9.06 3.38 5.63
N PHE A 269 -8.70 4.31 4.74
CA PHE A 269 -7.78 4.07 3.64
C PHE A 269 -6.85 5.29 3.45
N LEU A 270 -5.60 5.05 3.04
CA LEU A 270 -4.63 6.11 2.74
C LEU A 270 -4.29 6.10 1.24
N ASP A 271 -3.24 5.38 0.87
CA ASP A 271 -2.69 5.36 -0.47
C ASP A 271 -2.14 3.94 -0.72
N PRO A 272 -2.30 3.37 -1.93
CA PRO A 272 -1.77 2.04 -2.23
C PRO A 272 -0.23 2.02 -2.33
N PHE A 273 0.46 3.16 -2.34
CA PHE A 273 1.91 3.24 -2.35
C PHE A 273 2.50 2.61 -1.09
N TYR A 274 3.49 1.72 -1.25
CA TYR A 274 4.01 0.78 -0.23
C TYR A 274 3.01 -0.28 0.29
N SER A 275 1.79 -0.31 -0.25
CA SER A 275 0.77 -1.34 0.01
C SER A 275 0.39 -1.52 1.49
N PRO A 276 0.07 -0.46 2.25
CA PRO A 276 -0.23 -0.57 3.68
C PRO A 276 -1.60 -1.21 3.98
N GLY A 277 -2.48 -1.35 2.97
CA GLY A 277 -3.89 -1.74 3.18
C GLY A 277 -4.04 -3.09 3.88
N MET A 278 -3.35 -4.12 3.39
CA MET A 278 -3.40 -5.46 4.01
C MET A 278 -2.76 -5.50 5.40
N ASP A 279 -1.77 -4.64 5.67
CA ASP A 279 -1.22 -4.50 7.02
C ASP A 279 -2.31 -3.90 7.93
N GLY A 280 -3.04 -2.89 7.47
CA GLY A 280 -4.22 -2.33 8.17
C GLY A 280 -5.32 -3.36 8.44
N VAL A 281 -5.61 -4.25 7.48
CA VAL A 281 -6.51 -5.39 7.68
C VAL A 281 -6.02 -6.28 8.81
N ALA A 282 -4.74 -6.66 8.81
CA ALA A 282 -4.17 -7.50 9.85
C ALA A 282 -4.37 -6.87 11.25
N TYR A 283 -4.04 -5.59 11.41
CA TYR A 283 -4.19 -4.92 12.71
C TYR A 283 -5.65 -4.82 13.17
N THR A 284 -6.54 -4.38 12.27
CA THR A 284 -7.96 -4.15 12.62
C THR A 284 -8.69 -5.46 12.91
N VAL A 285 -8.47 -6.50 12.11
CA VAL A 285 -9.09 -7.82 12.31
C VAL A 285 -8.58 -8.47 13.59
N THR A 286 -7.28 -8.41 13.89
CA THR A 286 -6.75 -8.97 15.13
C THR A 286 -7.36 -8.31 16.36
N ARG A 287 -7.54 -6.97 16.36
CA ARG A 287 -8.20 -6.29 17.48
C ARG A 287 -9.71 -6.56 17.53
N ALA A 288 -10.38 -6.63 16.38
CA ALA A 288 -11.80 -6.98 16.32
C ALA A 288 -12.07 -8.38 16.90
N ALA A 289 -11.22 -9.37 16.58
CA ALA A 289 -11.33 -10.70 17.14
C ALA A 289 -11.17 -10.70 18.68
N GLU A 290 -10.23 -9.90 19.22
CA GLU A 290 -10.06 -9.74 20.68
C GLU A 290 -11.29 -9.08 21.32
N LEU A 291 -11.77 -7.96 20.78
CA LEU A 291 -12.96 -7.26 21.26
C LEU A 291 -14.19 -8.19 21.32
N VAL A 292 -14.46 -8.90 20.24
CA VAL A 292 -15.60 -9.81 20.15
C VAL A 292 -15.44 -10.96 21.15
N SER A 293 -14.26 -11.59 21.20
CA SER A 293 -14.02 -12.73 22.10
C SER A 293 -14.16 -12.35 23.57
N GLU A 294 -13.59 -11.21 23.98
CA GLU A 294 -13.68 -10.72 25.37
C GLU A 294 -15.13 -10.38 25.74
N ALA A 295 -15.91 -9.81 24.81
CA ALA A 295 -17.33 -9.54 25.03
C ALA A 295 -18.14 -10.83 25.22
N PHE A 296 -17.88 -11.86 24.42
CA PHE A 296 -18.54 -13.17 24.57
C PHE A 296 -18.10 -13.92 25.83
N ALA A 297 -16.90 -13.62 26.34
CA ALA A 297 -16.42 -14.09 27.64
C ALA A 297 -16.98 -13.29 28.84
N GLY A 298 -17.87 -12.31 28.61
CA GLY A 298 -18.50 -11.51 29.68
C GLY A 298 -17.58 -10.44 30.28
N LYS A 299 -16.46 -10.10 29.63
CA LYS A 299 -15.53 -9.10 30.12
C LYS A 299 -15.91 -7.69 29.64
N PRO A 300 -15.59 -6.63 30.40
CA PRO A 300 -15.86 -5.26 30.00
C PRO A 300 -14.97 -4.84 28.82
N VAL A 301 -15.59 -4.55 27.68
CA VAL A 301 -14.89 -4.22 26.42
C VAL A 301 -14.81 -2.73 26.11
N ALA A 302 -15.56 -1.88 26.81
CA ALA A 302 -15.53 -0.43 26.58
C ALA A 302 -14.10 0.16 26.69
N PRO A 303 -13.26 -0.18 27.70
CA PRO A 303 -11.89 0.31 27.76
C PRO A 303 -11.03 -0.13 26.57
N LEU A 304 -11.28 -1.35 26.07
CA LEU A 304 -10.56 -1.91 24.92
C LEU A 304 -11.00 -1.20 23.62
N ALA A 305 -12.29 -0.91 23.48
CA ALA A 305 -12.83 -0.17 22.33
C ALA A 305 -12.31 1.28 22.31
N ASP A 306 -12.24 1.96 23.46
CA ASP A 306 -11.69 3.30 23.58
C ASP A 306 -10.19 3.35 23.24
N ARG A 307 -9.45 2.35 23.71
CA ARG A 307 -8.04 2.15 23.32
C ARG A 307 -7.93 1.94 21.81
N HIS A 308 -8.73 1.06 21.22
CA HIS A 308 -8.72 0.80 19.79
C HIS A 308 -9.01 2.07 18.97
N ASN A 309 -10.03 2.83 19.34
CA ASN A 309 -10.38 4.11 18.72
C ASN A 309 -9.20 5.09 18.72
N ARG A 310 -8.58 5.30 19.90
CA ARG A 310 -7.45 6.21 20.06
C ARG A 310 -6.22 5.75 19.27
N ASP A 311 -5.86 4.48 19.41
CA ASP A 311 -4.61 3.95 18.86
C ASP A 311 -4.67 3.89 17.33
N PHE A 312 -5.81 3.50 16.73
CA PHE A 312 -5.98 3.54 15.26
C PHE A 312 -6.06 4.95 14.69
N ALA A 313 -6.77 5.88 15.35
CA ALA A 313 -6.78 7.28 14.93
C ALA A 313 -5.37 7.87 14.92
N ARG A 314 -4.59 7.62 15.99
CA ARG A 314 -3.17 8.01 16.08
C ARG A 314 -2.33 7.34 15.00
N SER A 315 -2.52 6.04 14.77
CA SER A 315 -1.78 5.28 13.76
C SER A 315 -1.98 5.87 12.36
N TYR A 316 -3.24 6.08 11.95
CA TYR A 316 -3.58 6.69 10.66
C TYR A 316 -2.89 8.05 10.48
N GLN A 317 -3.02 8.95 11.47
CA GLN A 317 -2.42 10.29 11.41
C GLN A 317 -0.89 10.23 11.31
N ARG A 318 -0.25 9.36 12.11
CA ARG A 318 1.20 9.22 12.11
C ARG A 318 1.72 8.62 10.82
N TRP A 319 1.02 7.63 10.27
CA TRP A 319 1.35 7.01 8.99
C TRP A 319 1.23 8.03 7.84
N PHE A 320 0.14 8.80 7.83
CA PHE A 320 -0.04 9.91 6.90
C PHE A 320 1.10 10.93 7.00
N ASP A 321 1.41 11.42 8.20
CA ASP A 321 2.42 12.45 8.42
C ASP A 321 3.86 12.01 8.14
N ALA A 322 4.15 10.73 8.39
CA ALA A 322 5.48 10.17 8.22
C ALA A 322 5.80 9.85 6.76
N VAL A 323 4.82 9.32 6.00
CA VAL A 323 5.08 8.71 4.69
C VAL A 323 4.39 9.43 3.54
N TYR A 324 3.13 9.86 3.69
CA TYR A 324 2.29 10.24 2.56
C TYR A 324 2.10 11.75 2.39
N ARG A 325 2.07 12.50 3.48
CA ARG A 325 1.93 13.96 3.44
C ARG A 325 3.04 14.55 2.55
N ASP A 326 2.63 15.21 1.49
CA ASP A 326 3.48 15.80 0.45
C ASP A 326 4.39 14.82 -0.31
N LYS A 327 4.19 13.49 -0.19
CA LYS A 327 5.08 12.50 -0.86
C LYS A 327 5.11 12.64 -2.37
N TYR A 328 4.01 13.13 -2.96
CA TYR A 328 3.87 13.38 -4.39
C TYR A 328 4.74 14.55 -4.87
N ASP A 329 5.34 15.35 -3.97
CA ASP A 329 6.41 16.29 -4.32
C ASP A 329 7.76 15.63 -4.57
N VAL A 330 7.96 14.44 -4.00
CA VAL A 330 9.18 13.62 -4.12
C VAL A 330 9.11 12.71 -5.35
N PHE A 331 7.89 12.32 -5.75
CA PHE A 331 7.67 11.49 -6.93
C PHE A 331 8.18 12.17 -8.21
N GLY A 332 8.70 11.35 -9.12
CA GLY A 332 9.35 11.82 -10.34
C GLY A 332 10.82 12.19 -10.17
N ASP A 333 11.42 12.01 -8.98
CA ASP A 333 12.86 12.22 -8.77
C ASP A 333 13.56 11.01 -8.16
N PHE A 334 14.44 10.39 -8.94
CA PHE A 334 15.21 9.21 -8.54
C PHE A 334 16.07 9.45 -7.29
N ASP A 335 16.74 10.60 -7.18
CA ASP A 335 17.68 10.86 -6.09
C ASP A 335 16.93 11.07 -4.76
N LEU A 336 15.82 11.80 -4.78
CA LEU A 336 15.00 12.00 -3.58
C LEU A 336 14.30 10.69 -3.18
N MET A 337 13.71 9.96 -4.13
CA MET A 337 13.03 8.70 -3.84
C MET A 337 14.00 7.61 -3.36
N CYS A 338 15.23 7.56 -3.87
CA CYS A 338 16.25 6.62 -3.40
C CYS A 338 16.56 6.83 -1.91
N ARG A 339 16.71 8.10 -1.49
CA ARG A 339 16.97 8.46 -0.09
C ARG A 339 15.77 8.17 0.79
N ALA A 340 14.58 8.58 0.35
CA ALA A 340 13.34 8.31 1.05
C ALA A 340 13.15 6.80 1.25
N PHE A 341 13.17 6.02 0.17
CA PHE A 341 12.96 4.58 0.20
C PHE A 341 13.95 3.86 1.10
N ARG A 342 15.24 4.22 1.04
CA ARG A 342 16.27 3.60 1.89
C ARG A 342 15.98 3.79 3.37
N LEU A 343 15.60 4.99 3.79
CA LEU A 343 15.30 5.31 5.18
C LEU A 343 13.93 4.76 5.60
N ASP A 344 12.92 4.93 4.75
CA ASP A 344 11.56 4.43 4.98
C ASP A 344 11.60 2.92 5.22
N LEU A 345 12.30 2.18 4.36
CA LEU A 345 12.41 0.72 4.45
C LEU A 345 13.16 0.27 5.72
N ALA A 346 14.27 0.93 6.05
CA ALA A 346 15.05 0.56 7.23
C ALA A 346 14.28 0.82 8.53
N LEU A 347 13.64 1.98 8.65
CA LEU A 347 12.84 2.36 9.83
C LEU A 347 11.54 1.56 9.93
N TYR A 348 10.95 1.18 8.79
CA TYR A 348 9.82 0.26 8.73
C TYR A 348 10.19 -1.13 9.28
N TYR A 349 11.35 -1.67 8.89
CA TYR A 349 11.79 -2.97 9.38
C TYR A 349 12.08 -2.96 10.89
N VAL A 350 12.75 -1.93 11.39
CA VAL A 350 13.08 -1.80 12.82
C VAL A 350 11.83 -1.56 13.68
N GLY A 351 10.94 -0.66 13.26
CA GLY A 351 9.84 -0.18 14.09
C GLY A 351 8.51 -0.91 13.90
N VAL A 352 8.34 -1.67 12.81
CA VAL A 352 7.03 -2.21 12.41
C VAL A 352 7.11 -3.70 12.07
N VAL A 353 7.96 -4.09 11.11
CA VAL A 353 8.05 -5.49 10.67
C VAL A 353 8.63 -6.38 11.77
N SER A 354 9.63 -5.90 12.53
CA SER A 354 10.22 -6.66 13.64
C SER A 354 9.17 -7.15 14.64
N GLN A 355 8.12 -6.37 14.90
CA GLN A 355 7.18 -6.61 15.99
C GLN A 355 6.46 -7.96 15.90
N PRO A 356 5.72 -8.31 14.81
CA PRO A 356 5.09 -9.62 14.70
C PRO A 356 6.09 -10.79 14.61
N PHE A 357 7.29 -10.55 14.10
CA PHE A 357 8.32 -11.60 14.00
C PHE A 357 9.01 -11.89 15.35
N GLU A 358 9.19 -10.88 16.20
CA GLU A 358 9.78 -11.02 17.55
C GLU A 358 8.73 -11.41 18.62
N HIS A 359 7.49 -10.94 18.49
CA HIS A 359 6.47 -11.05 19.54
C HIS A 359 5.21 -11.85 19.14
N GLY A 360 5.19 -12.42 17.94
CA GLY A 360 4.08 -13.26 17.49
C GLY A 360 2.87 -12.46 17.00
N GLY A 361 1.78 -13.17 16.69
CA GLY A 361 0.53 -12.57 16.20
C GLY A 361 -0.14 -11.57 17.16
N ALA A 362 0.16 -11.65 18.47
CA ALA A 362 -0.35 -10.70 19.45
C ALA A 362 0.11 -9.25 19.20
N ALA A 363 1.28 -9.06 18.58
CA ALA A 363 1.78 -7.74 18.20
C ALA A 363 0.89 -7.03 17.18
N LEU A 364 0.07 -7.77 16.42
CA LEU A 364 -0.91 -7.20 15.48
C LEU A 364 -2.10 -6.55 16.18
N ARG A 365 -2.18 -6.58 17.52
CA ARG A 365 -3.19 -5.80 18.26
C ARG A 365 -2.86 -4.31 18.30
N ASP A 366 -1.58 -3.97 18.15
CA ASP A 366 -1.08 -2.61 18.28
C ASP A 366 -0.70 -2.07 16.89
N PRO A 367 -1.49 -1.12 16.35
CA PRO A 367 -1.28 -0.60 15.01
C PRO A 367 0.04 0.14 14.88
N VAL A 368 0.43 0.41 13.64
CA VAL A 368 1.72 1.03 13.36
C VAL A 368 1.87 2.40 14.01
N PHE A 369 3.06 2.71 14.50
CA PHE A 369 3.39 3.97 15.18
C PHE A 369 2.59 4.27 16.45
N THR A 370 2.02 3.25 17.11
CA THR A 370 1.28 3.45 18.38
C THR A 370 2.10 3.12 19.62
N LEU A 371 3.10 2.23 19.50
CA LEU A 371 3.93 1.77 20.61
C LEU A 371 5.18 2.66 20.84
N PRO A 372 5.71 2.76 22.07
CA PRO A 372 6.92 3.56 22.36
C PRO A 372 8.14 3.27 21.45
N PRO A 373 8.49 2.01 21.10
CA PRO A 373 9.63 1.72 20.21
C PRO A 373 9.50 2.35 18.81
N SER A 374 8.28 2.67 18.40
CA SER A 374 7.97 3.18 17.07
C SER A 374 7.91 4.71 16.99
N GLU A 375 8.06 5.41 18.13
CA GLU A 375 8.03 6.88 18.22
C GLU A 375 9.22 7.55 17.51
N LEU A 376 10.44 7.07 17.76
CA LEU A 376 11.64 7.60 17.13
C LEU A 376 11.63 7.37 15.61
N PRO A 377 11.35 6.15 15.10
CA PRO A 377 11.10 5.92 13.68
C PRO A 377 10.09 6.90 13.08
N PHE A 378 8.92 7.06 13.70
CA PHE A 378 7.89 8.01 13.26
C PHE A 378 8.43 9.44 13.11
N ARG A 379 9.09 9.97 14.15
CA ARG A 379 9.59 11.35 14.15
C ARG A 379 10.63 11.59 13.08
N LEU A 380 11.56 10.64 12.91
CA LEU A 380 12.59 10.71 11.87
C LEU A 380 11.98 10.66 10.47
N MET A 381 11.08 9.70 10.22
CA MET A 381 10.37 9.56 8.93
C MET A 381 9.62 10.83 8.56
N ARG A 382 8.83 11.36 9.50
CA ARG A 382 8.12 12.64 9.31
C ARG A 382 9.07 13.78 9.00
N PHE A 383 10.20 13.87 9.70
CA PHE A 383 11.14 14.96 9.52
C PHE A 383 11.78 14.94 8.12
N TYR A 384 12.46 13.86 7.74
CA TYR A 384 13.17 13.85 6.46
C TYR A 384 12.21 13.82 5.26
N ASN A 385 11.05 13.14 5.33
CA ASN A 385 10.12 13.12 4.19
C ASN A 385 9.56 14.52 3.90
N ARG A 386 9.21 15.30 4.93
CA ARG A 386 8.81 16.70 4.77
C ARG A 386 9.92 17.55 4.15
N ARG A 387 11.16 17.33 4.57
CA ARG A 387 12.32 18.03 4.03
C ARG A 387 12.59 17.67 2.57
N LEU A 388 12.53 16.38 2.22
CA LEU A 388 12.63 15.91 0.84
C LEU A 388 11.53 16.49 -0.05
N ALA A 389 10.29 16.57 0.45
CA ALA A 389 9.19 17.21 -0.28
C ALA A 389 9.47 18.70 -0.57
N ARG A 390 10.01 19.45 0.40
CA ARG A 390 10.43 20.85 0.19
C ARG A 390 11.53 20.96 -0.87
N ILE A 391 12.53 20.07 -0.84
CA ILE A 391 13.58 20.02 -1.86
C ILE A 391 12.98 19.67 -3.23
N GLY A 392 12.04 18.73 -3.30
CA GLY A 392 11.31 18.36 -4.53
C GLY A 392 10.56 19.56 -5.12
N ARG A 393 9.83 20.32 -4.29
CA ARG A 393 9.18 21.57 -4.71
C ARG A 393 10.18 22.58 -5.27
N GLU A 394 11.34 22.73 -4.63
CA GLU A 394 12.39 23.64 -5.10
C GLU A 394 13.03 23.19 -6.41
N ARG A 395 13.31 21.89 -6.55
CA ARG A 395 13.81 21.31 -7.81
C ARG A 395 12.80 21.51 -8.93
N ARG A 396 11.50 21.36 -8.66
CA ARG A 396 10.44 21.62 -9.64
C ARG A 396 10.41 23.09 -10.07
N ARG A 397 10.44 24.03 -9.11
CA ARG A 397 10.50 25.48 -9.41
C ARG A 397 11.70 25.86 -10.28
N ARG A 398 12.83 25.20 -10.09
CA ARG A 398 14.07 25.44 -10.85
C ARG A 398 14.19 24.64 -12.15
N GLY A 399 13.21 23.80 -12.48
CA GLY A 399 13.27 22.91 -13.64
C GLY A 399 14.35 21.81 -13.53
N THR A 400 14.76 21.45 -12.31
CA THR A 400 15.81 20.45 -12.06
C THR A 400 15.29 19.14 -11.46
N LEU A 401 13.98 18.99 -11.30
CA LEU A 401 13.37 17.74 -10.81
C LEU A 401 13.64 16.61 -11.81
N GLY A 402 14.06 15.45 -11.31
CA GLY A 402 14.26 14.27 -12.16
C GLY A 402 15.48 14.32 -13.07
N GLN A 403 16.40 15.27 -12.89
CA GLN A 403 17.66 15.33 -13.64
C GLN A 403 18.47 14.03 -13.53
N SER A 404 18.37 13.31 -12.41
CA SER A 404 19.05 12.03 -12.18
C SER A 404 18.30 10.80 -12.70
N ASN A 405 17.15 10.95 -13.37
CA ASN A 405 16.29 9.84 -13.80
C ASN A 405 16.79 9.05 -15.03
N ALA A 406 18.05 9.17 -15.43
CA ALA A 406 18.61 8.38 -16.54
C ALA A 406 19.92 7.69 -16.12
N GLY A 407 20.04 6.40 -16.43
CA GLY A 407 21.26 5.60 -16.32
C GLY A 407 21.73 5.29 -14.89
N ARG A 408 20.90 5.50 -13.85
CA ARG A 408 21.27 5.24 -12.46
C ARG A 408 20.62 3.96 -11.93
N ARG A 409 21.36 3.18 -11.13
CA ARG A 409 20.81 2.00 -10.45
C ARG A 409 21.18 2.01 -8.97
N PHE A 410 20.17 1.87 -8.12
CA PHE A 410 20.32 1.64 -6.69
C PHE A 410 19.74 0.26 -6.35
N LEU A 411 20.62 -0.74 -6.32
CA LEU A 411 20.23 -2.13 -6.08
C LEU A 411 20.69 -2.59 -4.70
N LEU A 412 19.71 -2.95 -3.87
CA LEU A 412 19.87 -3.36 -2.48
C LEU A 412 20.17 -4.85 -2.40
N ASN A 413 21.09 -5.27 -1.53
CA ASN A 413 21.42 -6.70 -1.36
C ASN A 413 20.37 -7.51 -0.58
N GLY A 414 19.25 -6.88 -0.20
CA GLY A 414 18.18 -7.45 0.61
C GLY A 414 18.08 -6.78 1.98
N PHE A 415 16.89 -6.82 2.58
CA PHE A 415 16.63 -6.38 3.95
C PHE A 415 16.25 -7.58 4.80
N VAL A 416 16.82 -7.66 6.01
CA VAL A 416 16.50 -8.67 7.03
C VAL A 416 16.00 -7.94 8.28
N PRO A 417 15.00 -8.46 9.01
CA PRO A 417 14.50 -7.86 10.25
C PRO A 417 15.49 -7.75 11.42
N GLU A 418 16.75 -8.17 11.25
CA GLU A 418 17.73 -8.19 12.34
C GLU A 418 18.16 -6.78 12.82
N ARG A 419 18.54 -6.69 14.09
CA ARG A 419 19.04 -5.47 14.77
C ARG A 419 20.30 -4.86 14.13
N GLY A 420 20.91 -5.52 13.14
CA GLY A 420 22.05 -5.05 12.34
C GLY A 420 21.74 -3.98 11.29
N GLN A 421 20.56 -3.33 11.30
CA GLN A 421 20.19 -2.29 10.33
C GLN A 421 20.85 -0.92 10.59
N SER A 422 21.51 -0.72 11.72
CA SER A 422 22.17 0.55 12.09
C SER A 422 23.12 1.10 11.00
N PRO A 423 23.96 0.30 10.34
CA PRO A 423 24.81 0.79 9.24
C PRO A 423 24.02 1.20 7.99
N ALA A 424 22.85 0.59 7.75
CA ALA A 424 22.00 0.95 6.62
C ALA A 424 21.29 2.29 6.86
N ILE A 425 20.78 2.48 8.10
CA ILE A 425 20.17 3.72 8.59
C ILE A 425 21.22 4.84 8.60
N LEU A 426 22.38 4.63 9.22
CA LEU A 426 23.46 5.63 9.29
C LEU A 426 23.88 6.09 7.89
N ARG A 427 24.15 5.16 6.97
CA ARG A 427 24.46 5.50 5.58
C ARG A 427 23.30 6.24 4.89
N GLY A 428 22.05 5.92 5.20
CA GLY A 428 20.88 6.65 4.71
C GLY A 428 20.85 8.09 5.24
N LEU A 429 21.09 8.28 6.54
CA LEU A 429 21.11 9.59 7.21
C LEU A 429 22.28 10.45 6.73
N LEU A 430 23.47 9.89 6.59
CA LEU A 430 24.64 10.59 6.02
C LEU A 430 24.38 11.02 4.59
N SER A 431 23.77 10.14 3.80
CA SER A 431 23.34 10.46 2.44
C SER A 431 22.36 11.64 2.47
N TYR A 432 21.29 11.57 3.28
CA TYR A 432 20.34 12.67 3.47
C TYR A 432 21.01 13.99 3.91
N ALA A 433 21.92 13.95 4.89
CA ALA A 433 22.65 15.13 5.37
C ALA A 433 23.49 15.78 4.25
N ALA A 434 24.16 14.97 3.42
CA ALA A 434 24.89 15.49 2.26
C ALA A 434 23.97 16.20 1.25
N LEU A 435 22.74 15.72 1.06
CA LEU A 435 21.74 16.39 0.21
C LEU A 435 21.32 17.74 0.82
N GLU A 436 21.05 17.78 2.13
CA GLU A 436 20.70 19.01 2.83
C GLU A 436 21.81 20.07 2.72
N LEU A 437 23.07 19.68 2.91
CA LEU A 437 24.23 20.57 2.74
C LEU A 437 24.41 21.04 1.29
N ARG A 438 24.18 20.16 0.31
CA ARG A 438 24.34 20.51 -1.11
C ARG A 438 23.28 21.48 -1.61
N GLU A 439 22.03 21.30 -1.18
CA GLU A 439 20.93 22.14 -1.69
C GLU A 439 19.73 22.34 -0.78
N GLY A 440 19.60 21.57 0.31
CA GLY A 440 18.49 21.74 1.24
C GLY A 440 18.43 23.13 1.88
N TRP A 441 19.58 23.77 2.06
CA TRP A 441 19.70 25.15 2.55
C TRP A 441 18.88 26.17 1.76
N ARG A 442 18.61 25.92 0.47
CA ARG A 442 17.75 26.77 -0.38
C ARG A 442 16.29 26.85 0.10
N THR A 443 15.91 25.96 1.02
CA THR A 443 14.54 25.80 1.53
C THR A 443 14.42 25.94 3.05
N TRP A 444 15.50 26.26 3.78
CA TRP A 444 15.45 26.32 5.25
C TRP A 444 14.55 27.46 5.76
N PHE A 445 14.59 28.61 5.10
CA PHE A 445 13.88 29.82 5.53
C PHE A 445 12.67 30.18 4.65
N ARG A 446 12.25 29.28 3.74
CA ARG A 446 11.07 29.51 2.92
C ARG A 446 9.80 29.10 3.67
N ALA A 447 8.78 29.95 3.62
CA ALA A 447 7.46 29.68 4.16
C ALA A 447 6.82 28.44 3.46
N GLU A 448 6.03 27.67 4.22
CA GLU A 448 5.20 26.61 3.64
C GLU A 448 4.05 27.27 2.85
N PRO A 449 3.78 26.85 1.61
CA PRO A 449 2.61 27.28 0.86
C PRO A 449 1.30 26.73 1.42
#